data_AF-A0A7S0ITQ2-F1
#
_entry.id   AF-A0A7S0ITQ2-F1
#
_cell.length_a   1.000
_cell.length_b   1.000
_cell.length_c   1.000
_cell.angle_alpha   90.00
_cell.angle_beta   90.00
_cell.angle_gamma   90.00
#
_symmetry.space_group_name_H-M   'P 1'
#
loop_
_entity.id
_entity.type
_entity.pdbx_description
1 polymer ?
#
loop_
_entity_poly.entity_id
_entity_poly.type
_entity_poly.pdbx_seq_one_letter_code
_entity_poly.pdbx_strand_id
1 'polypeptide(L)'
;PWKTQRVLNALQKMYSTHRGGLPGNDDVGQMSAWLVWTMLGLYPLDPCGAAYEIGRPFLPRAQVMLRGGRELLIEARHFSAANLYVHRVEWNGKPLTQTSIAHDLILEGGTLVFTMGEEARDFTKSGATRLGVHRPPATTEAAASREFDSSSTEGSSIRVAGTLESLSTQADASSGPLVWVCLPAWLAVWVVWRCLIRTR
;
A
#
# COMPACT_ATOMS: atom_id res chain seq x y z
N PRO A 1 -11.18 12.13 -1.91
CA PRO A 1 -9.80 11.63 -1.62
C PRO A 1 -9.11 12.31 -0.42
N TRP A 2 -9.02 13.64 -0.39
CA TRP A 2 -8.30 14.37 0.68
C TRP A 2 -8.82 14.10 2.11
N LYS A 3 -10.13 13.83 2.29
CA LYS A 3 -10.69 13.45 3.60
C LYS A 3 -10.08 12.14 4.11
N THR A 4 -9.93 11.13 3.24
CA THR A 4 -9.25 9.86 3.56
C THR A 4 -7.81 10.13 3.99
N GLN A 5 -7.07 10.93 3.23
CA GLN A 5 -5.67 11.29 3.53
C GLN A 5 -5.53 11.97 4.90
N ARG A 6 -6.49 12.83 5.26
CA ARG A 6 -6.54 13.48 6.57
C ARG A 6 -6.76 12.47 7.70
N VAL A 7 -7.66 11.51 7.52
CA VAL A 7 -7.90 10.44 8.52
C VAL A 7 -6.69 9.53 8.65
N LEU A 8 -6.08 9.13 7.54
CA LEU A 8 -4.88 8.28 7.54
C LEU A 8 -3.71 8.92 8.27
N ASN A 9 -3.65 10.26 8.37
CA ASN A 9 -2.61 10.95 9.15
C ASN A 9 -2.56 10.52 10.63
N ALA A 10 -3.64 9.93 11.16
CA ALA A 10 -3.65 9.34 12.50
C ALA A 10 -2.63 8.20 12.67
N LEU A 11 -2.18 7.56 11.58
CA LEU A 11 -1.19 6.48 11.59
C LEU A 11 0.08 6.87 12.37
N GLN A 12 0.52 8.12 12.26
CA GLN A 12 1.70 8.64 12.96
C GLN A 12 1.60 8.58 14.49
N LYS A 13 0.37 8.55 15.02
CA LYS A 13 0.10 8.48 16.46
C LYS A 13 -0.27 7.07 16.94
N MET A 14 -0.68 6.19 16.02
CA MET A 14 -1.16 4.85 16.35
C MET A 14 -0.04 3.82 16.45
N TYR A 15 1.06 4.02 15.72
CA TYR A 15 2.16 3.06 15.63
C TYR A 15 3.48 3.67 16.12
N SER A 16 4.27 2.89 16.86
CA SER A 16 5.64 3.24 17.21
C SER A 16 6.55 2.00 17.22
N THR A 17 7.86 2.22 17.20
CA THR A 17 8.87 1.16 17.27
C THR A 17 9.14 0.67 18.70
N HIS A 18 8.55 1.31 19.70
CA HIS A 18 8.72 0.94 21.11
C HIS A 18 7.91 -0.31 21.48
N ARG A 19 8.26 -0.94 22.60
CA ARG A 19 7.46 -2.04 23.17
C ARG A 19 6.05 -1.55 23.46
N GLY A 20 5.04 -2.24 22.92
CA GLY A 20 3.64 -1.80 23.02
C GLY A 20 3.26 -0.73 22.00
N GLY A 21 4.07 -0.54 20.95
CA GLY A 21 3.82 0.43 19.89
C GLY A 21 2.73 0.07 18.87
N LEU A 22 1.97 -1.01 19.11
CA LEU A 22 0.76 -1.30 18.36
C LEU A 22 -0.45 -0.72 19.11
N PRO A 23 -1.46 -0.21 18.40
CA PRO A 23 -2.64 0.35 19.05
C PRO A 23 -3.59 -0.73 19.61
N GLY A 24 -3.29 -2.02 19.36
CA GLY A 24 -4.10 -3.17 19.77
C GLY A 24 -3.41 -4.50 19.48
N ASN A 25 -4.18 -5.59 19.52
CA ASN A 25 -3.71 -6.92 19.14
C ASN A 25 -3.38 -6.94 17.64
N ASP A 26 -2.27 -7.56 17.24
CA ASP A 26 -1.84 -7.58 15.84
C ASP A 26 -2.75 -8.45 14.92
N ASP A 27 -3.70 -9.19 15.51
CA ASP A 27 -4.67 -10.04 14.79
C ASP A 27 -3.99 -10.91 13.72
N VAL A 28 -2.92 -11.60 14.15
CA VAL A 28 -2.11 -12.51 13.30
C VAL A 28 -1.55 -11.78 12.06
N GLY A 29 -1.09 -10.54 12.24
CA GLY A 29 -0.48 -9.72 11.19
C GLY A 29 -1.45 -8.86 10.40
N GLN A 30 -2.74 -8.85 10.74
CA GLN A 30 -3.72 -7.99 10.08
C GLN A 30 -3.42 -6.50 10.32
N MET A 31 -3.06 -6.11 11.55
CA MET A 31 -2.68 -4.72 11.85
C MET A 31 -1.38 -4.34 11.16
N SER A 32 -0.38 -5.22 11.23
CA SER A 32 0.90 -5.04 10.53
C SER A 32 0.74 -4.91 9.01
N ALA A 33 -0.13 -5.73 8.39
CA ALA A 33 -0.44 -5.62 6.96
C ALA A 33 -1.13 -4.30 6.62
N TRP A 34 -2.08 -3.85 7.44
CA TRP A 34 -2.74 -2.56 7.27
C TRP A 34 -1.74 -1.40 7.32
N LEU A 35 -0.79 -1.44 8.27
CA LEU A 35 0.29 -0.47 8.38
C LEU A 35 1.14 -0.42 7.10
N VAL A 36 1.63 -1.57 6.64
CA VAL A 36 2.49 -1.64 5.44
C VAL A 36 1.78 -1.09 4.21
N TRP A 37 0.55 -1.53 3.93
CA TRP A 37 -0.24 -1.03 2.81
C TRP A 37 -0.44 0.48 2.89
N THR A 38 -0.87 0.97 4.05
CA THR A 38 -1.10 2.40 4.26
C THR A 38 0.18 3.21 4.09
N MET A 39 1.34 2.70 4.54
CA MET A 39 2.63 3.38 4.36
C MET A 39 3.03 3.52 2.89
N LEU A 40 2.70 2.51 2.05
CA LEU A 40 2.88 2.57 0.59
C LEU A 40 1.88 3.53 -0.08
N GLY A 41 0.82 3.95 0.62
CA GLY A 41 -0.24 4.78 0.07
C GLY A 41 -1.28 4.02 -0.77
N LEU A 42 -1.34 2.70 -0.63
CA LEU A 42 -2.27 1.81 -1.33
C LEU A 42 -3.02 0.94 -0.32
N TYR A 43 -4.27 0.55 -0.60
CA TYR A 43 -4.98 -0.38 0.27
C TYR A 43 -5.99 -1.25 -0.49
N PRO A 44 -5.97 -2.60 -0.35
CA PRO A 44 -6.96 -3.47 -0.96
C PRO A 44 -8.28 -3.41 -0.16
N LEU A 45 -9.12 -2.41 -0.45
CA LEU A 45 -10.39 -2.20 0.26
C LEU A 45 -11.36 -3.36 0.08
N ASP A 46 -11.46 -3.86 -1.15
CA ASP A 46 -12.19 -5.08 -1.49
C ASP A 46 -11.18 -6.15 -1.91
N PRO A 47 -10.90 -7.15 -1.06
CA PRO A 47 -9.90 -8.18 -1.36
C PRO A 47 -10.28 -9.06 -2.56
N CYS A 48 -11.56 -9.11 -2.93
CA CYS A 48 -12.05 -9.85 -4.10
C CYS A 48 -12.15 -8.97 -5.36
N GLY A 49 -12.09 -7.64 -5.21
CA GLY A 49 -12.31 -6.67 -6.29
C GLY A 49 -11.09 -6.41 -7.19
N ALA A 50 -9.94 -7.02 -6.89
CA ALA A 50 -8.70 -6.89 -7.67
C ALA A 50 -8.27 -5.44 -7.95
N ALA A 51 -8.46 -4.53 -6.98
CA ALA A 51 -8.04 -3.14 -7.05
C ALA A 51 -7.52 -2.64 -5.70
N TYR A 52 -6.63 -1.66 -5.76
CA TYR A 52 -6.08 -0.98 -4.60
C TYR A 52 -6.51 0.47 -4.58
N GLU A 53 -7.12 0.90 -3.47
CA GLU A 53 -7.48 2.29 -3.25
C GLU A 53 -6.24 3.12 -2.90
N ILE A 54 -6.20 4.34 -3.41
CA ILE A 54 -5.10 5.28 -3.32
C ILE A 54 -5.35 6.21 -2.13
N GLY A 55 -4.45 6.13 -1.15
CA GLY A 55 -4.44 6.96 0.05
C GLY A 55 -3.44 8.11 -0.06
N ARG A 56 -2.44 8.10 0.83
CA ARG A 56 -1.23 8.92 0.79
C ARG A 56 -0.03 8.08 1.23
N PRO A 57 1.16 8.30 0.65
CA PRO A 57 2.36 7.64 1.14
C PRO A 57 2.82 8.23 2.48
N PHE A 58 3.48 7.40 3.29
CA PHE A 58 4.18 7.79 4.53
C PHE A 58 5.69 7.60 4.43
N LEU A 59 6.18 7.30 3.22
CA LEU A 59 7.58 7.08 2.91
C LEU A 59 7.94 7.93 1.69
N PRO A 60 9.16 8.48 1.60
CA PRO A 60 9.60 9.22 0.42
C PRO A 60 9.76 8.30 -0.79
N ARG A 61 10.15 7.03 -0.56
CA ARG A 61 10.35 6.03 -1.62
C ARG A 61 10.22 4.61 -1.08
N ALA A 62 9.56 3.74 -1.83
CA ALA A 62 9.47 2.31 -1.57
C ALA A 62 9.58 1.51 -2.88
N GLN A 63 10.23 0.36 -2.83
CA GLN A 63 10.36 -0.58 -3.93
C GLN A 63 9.78 -1.92 -3.48
N VAL A 64 8.79 -2.41 -4.20
CA VAL A 64 8.17 -3.73 -3.95
C VAL A 64 8.62 -4.67 -5.05
N MET A 65 9.32 -5.74 -4.67
CA MET A 65 9.68 -6.82 -5.58
C MET A 65 8.45 -7.68 -5.82
N LEU A 66 8.05 -7.81 -7.08
CA LEU A 66 6.93 -8.62 -7.54
C LEU A 66 7.45 -9.95 -8.10
N ARG A 67 6.53 -10.91 -8.27
CA ARG A 67 6.84 -12.21 -8.88
C ARG A 67 7.43 -12.04 -10.30
N GLY A 68 8.37 -12.90 -10.67
CA GLY A 68 8.99 -12.88 -11.99
C GLY A 68 9.96 -11.71 -12.20
N GLY A 69 10.60 -11.23 -11.12
CA GLY A 69 11.64 -10.21 -11.16
C GLY A 69 11.17 -8.79 -11.50
N ARG A 70 9.85 -8.55 -11.50
CA ARG A 70 9.27 -7.23 -11.75
C ARG A 70 9.30 -6.39 -10.48
N GLU A 71 9.21 -5.08 -10.65
CA GLU A 71 9.29 -4.13 -9.54
C GLU A 71 8.16 -3.11 -9.63
N LEU A 72 7.57 -2.80 -8.49
CA LEU A 72 6.74 -1.63 -8.29
C LEU A 72 7.53 -0.60 -7.48
N LEU A 73 7.83 0.52 -8.11
CA LEU A 73 8.46 1.67 -7.48
C LEU A 73 7.38 2.68 -7.07
N ILE A 74 7.42 3.11 -5.82
CA ILE A 74 6.52 4.13 -5.27
C ILE A 74 7.36 5.31 -4.80
N GLU A 75 7.05 6.51 -5.28
CA GLU A 75 7.82 7.73 -4.96
C GLU A 75 6.88 8.86 -4.51
N ALA A 76 7.28 9.57 -3.46
CA ALA A 76 6.58 10.75 -2.96
C ALA A 76 7.46 11.99 -3.17
N ARG A 77 7.10 12.82 -4.14
CA ARG A 77 7.72 14.13 -4.40
C ARG A 77 7.21 15.16 -3.41
N HIS A 78 8.10 16.04 -2.99
CA HIS A 78 7.85 17.03 -1.93
C HIS A 78 7.37 16.37 -0.62
N PHE A 79 7.87 15.17 -0.30
CA PHE A 79 7.53 14.50 0.95
C PHE A 79 8.08 15.28 2.15
N SER A 80 7.19 15.75 3.04
CA SER A 80 7.53 16.46 4.27
C SER A 80 6.42 16.33 5.30
N ALA A 81 6.71 16.68 6.56
CA ALA A 81 5.69 16.71 7.61
C ALA A 81 4.57 17.74 7.36
N ALA A 82 4.85 18.80 6.60
CA ALA A 82 3.86 19.80 6.22
C ALA A 82 2.99 19.35 5.03
N ASN A 83 3.57 18.57 4.10
CA ASN A 83 2.91 18.14 2.87
C ASN A 83 2.06 16.87 3.09
N LEU A 84 0.89 17.06 3.68
CA LEU A 84 0.00 15.97 4.08
C LEU A 84 -0.89 15.41 2.95
N TYR A 85 -1.12 16.18 1.88
CA TYR A 85 -2.13 15.84 0.87
C TYR A 85 -1.51 15.52 -0.48
N VAL A 86 -2.12 14.60 -1.20
CA VAL A 86 -1.74 14.26 -2.58
C VAL A 86 -2.38 15.26 -3.53
N HIS A 87 -1.54 16.00 -4.28
CA HIS A 87 -1.97 16.94 -5.30
C HIS A 87 -2.05 16.30 -6.69
N ARG A 88 -1.17 15.34 -6.99
CA ARG A 88 -1.14 14.62 -8.26
C ARG A 88 -0.65 13.19 -8.05
N VAL A 89 -1.19 12.27 -8.84
CA VAL A 89 -0.73 10.88 -8.94
C VAL A 89 -0.37 10.59 -10.39
N GLU A 90 0.72 9.86 -10.62
CA GLU A 90 1.16 9.43 -11.94
C GLU A 90 1.48 7.94 -11.93
N TRP A 91 1.06 7.24 -12.98
CA TRP A 91 1.46 5.88 -13.29
C TRP A 91 2.34 5.89 -14.53
N ASN A 92 3.61 5.48 -14.39
CA ASN A 92 4.60 5.49 -15.47
C ASN A 92 4.66 6.84 -16.22
N GLY A 93 4.65 7.94 -15.46
CA GLY A 93 4.68 9.32 -15.97
C GLY A 93 3.36 9.83 -16.55
N LYS A 94 2.31 8.99 -16.63
CA LYS A 94 0.98 9.41 -17.08
C LYS A 94 0.12 9.79 -15.87
N PRO A 95 -0.51 10.97 -15.84
CA PRO A 95 -1.35 11.36 -14.73
C PRO A 95 -2.55 10.41 -14.55
N LEU A 96 -2.77 9.98 -13.30
CA LEU A 96 -3.82 9.06 -12.87
C LEU A 96 -4.89 9.84 -12.10
N THR A 97 -6.10 9.90 -12.66
CA THR A 97 -7.23 10.67 -12.10
C THR A 97 -8.24 9.82 -11.33
N GLN A 98 -7.86 8.59 -10.99
CA GLN A 98 -8.71 7.64 -10.29
C GLN A 98 -8.24 7.47 -8.86
N THR A 99 -9.16 7.11 -7.98
CA THR A 99 -8.82 6.80 -6.58
C THR A 99 -8.37 5.37 -6.39
N SER A 100 -8.31 4.56 -7.44
CA SER A 100 -7.86 3.19 -7.37
C SER A 100 -7.01 2.79 -8.57
N ILE A 101 -6.21 1.75 -8.38
CA ILE A 101 -5.37 1.14 -9.40
C ILE A 101 -5.65 -0.37 -9.45
N ALA A 102 -5.79 -0.93 -10.66
CA ALA A 102 -6.07 -2.34 -10.85
C ALA A 102 -4.88 -3.22 -10.43
N HIS A 103 -5.19 -4.42 -9.91
CA HIS A 103 -4.18 -5.39 -9.49
C HIS A 103 -3.28 -5.84 -10.64
N ASP A 104 -3.87 -6.14 -11.80
CA ASP A 104 -3.11 -6.56 -12.99
C ASP A 104 -2.10 -5.50 -13.43
N LEU A 105 -2.47 -4.22 -13.35
CA LEU A 105 -1.57 -3.12 -13.68
C LEU A 105 -0.39 -3.05 -12.70
N ILE A 106 -0.62 -3.29 -11.41
CA ILE A 106 0.46 -3.41 -10.43
C ILE A 106 1.34 -4.63 -10.71
N LEU A 107 0.76 -5.77 -11.09
CA LEU A 107 1.52 -6.99 -11.39
C LEU A 107 2.45 -6.85 -12.60
N GLU A 108 2.15 -5.95 -13.54
CA GLU A 108 3.05 -5.58 -14.64
C GLU A 108 4.31 -4.85 -14.17
N GLY A 109 4.31 -4.34 -12.93
CA GLY A 109 5.35 -3.46 -12.41
C GLY A 109 5.26 -2.04 -12.98
N GLY A 110 6.11 -1.15 -12.51
CA GLY A 110 6.13 0.24 -12.94
C GLY A 110 6.43 1.22 -11.81
N THR A 111 6.16 2.49 -12.06
CA THR A 111 6.39 3.59 -11.13
C THR A 111 5.10 4.34 -10.83
N LEU A 112 4.72 4.38 -9.55
CA LEU A 112 3.64 5.18 -9.01
C LEU A 112 4.23 6.40 -8.29
N VAL A 113 3.98 7.59 -8.82
CA VAL A 113 4.50 8.85 -8.28
C VAL A 113 3.38 9.66 -7.65
N PHE A 114 3.59 10.07 -6.41
CA PHE A 114 2.75 11.00 -5.67
C PHE A 114 3.44 12.37 -5.61
N THR A 115 2.76 13.43 -6.01
CA THR A 115 3.18 14.81 -5.72
C THR A 115 2.41 15.31 -4.50
N MET A 116 3.12 15.56 -3.40
CA MET A 116 2.53 15.98 -2.12
C MET A 116 2.44 17.50 -2.01
N GLY A 117 1.54 17.99 -1.15
CA GLY A 117 1.39 19.41 -0.81
C GLY A 117 0.62 19.64 0.50
N GLU A 118 0.69 20.88 1.02
CA GLU A 118 0.10 21.25 2.33
C GLU A 118 -1.42 21.43 2.29
N GLU A 119 -1.96 21.83 1.14
CA GLU A 119 -3.38 22.10 0.97
C GLU A 119 -4.16 20.84 0.57
N ALA A 120 -5.35 20.67 1.14
CA ALA A 120 -6.28 19.63 0.71
C ALA A 120 -6.70 19.82 -0.75
N ARG A 121 -6.44 18.83 -1.60
CA ARG A 121 -6.83 18.85 -3.02
C ARG A 121 -7.51 17.57 -3.46
N ASP A 122 -8.33 17.69 -4.49
CA ASP A 122 -8.93 16.55 -5.19
C ASP A 122 -8.14 16.27 -6.46
N PHE A 123 -7.12 15.40 -6.37
CA PHE A 123 -6.26 15.03 -7.48
C PHE A 123 -7.01 14.33 -8.62
N THR A 124 -8.25 13.87 -8.41
CA THR A 124 -9.06 13.25 -9.48
C THR A 124 -9.57 14.26 -10.50
N LYS A 125 -9.53 15.56 -10.15
CA LYS A 125 -10.01 16.65 -11.00
C LYS A 125 -8.90 17.33 -11.82
N SER A 126 -7.64 16.95 -11.64
CA SER A 126 -6.56 17.43 -12.50
C SER A 126 -6.70 16.74 -13.86
N GLY A 127 -7.14 17.44 -14.90
CA GLY A 127 -7.49 16.86 -16.20
C GLY A 127 -6.45 15.86 -16.73
N ALA A 128 -6.80 14.57 -16.75
CA ALA A 128 -5.97 13.47 -17.24
C ALA A 128 -6.71 12.11 -17.33
N THR A 129 -6.10 11.19 -18.09
CA THR A 129 -6.60 9.91 -18.61
C THR A 129 -7.13 8.94 -17.54
N ARG A 130 -8.29 8.32 -17.82
CA ARG A 130 -8.81 7.17 -17.07
C ARG A 130 -8.02 5.92 -17.45
N LEU A 131 -7.31 5.32 -16.51
CA LEU A 131 -6.74 3.97 -16.66
C LEU A 131 -7.81 2.94 -16.29
N GLY A 132 -7.69 1.68 -16.72
CA GLY A 132 -8.78 0.70 -16.57
C GLY A 132 -9.22 0.51 -15.11
N VAL A 133 -10.52 0.67 -14.86
CA VAL A 133 -11.17 0.25 -13.61
C VAL A 133 -12.08 -0.90 -13.98
N HIS A 134 -11.71 -2.13 -13.62
CA HIS A 134 -12.70 -3.21 -13.57
C HIS A 134 -13.42 -3.11 -12.22
N ARG A 135 -14.28 -2.10 -12.07
CA ARG A 135 -15.31 -2.13 -11.03
C ARG A 135 -16.50 -2.85 -11.66
N PRO A 136 -16.78 -4.12 -11.33
CA PRO A 136 -18.09 -4.65 -11.67
C PRO A 136 -19.14 -3.74 -10.99
N PRO A 137 -20.25 -3.41 -11.67
CA PRO A 137 -21.36 -2.71 -11.02
C PRO A 137 -21.73 -3.45 -9.74
N ALA A 138 -22.20 -2.71 -8.73
CA ALA A 138 -22.76 -3.30 -7.52
C ALA A 138 -24.08 -4.01 -7.86
N THR A 139 -23.97 -5.14 -8.55
CA THR A 139 -25.07 -6.03 -8.92
C THR A 139 -24.58 -7.45 -8.76
N THR A 140 -25.34 -8.19 -7.97
CA THR A 140 -25.37 -9.65 -7.84
C THR A 140 -25.11 -10.36 -9.16
N GLU A 141 -23.88 -10.81 -9.39
CA GLU A 141 -23.61 -11.95 -10.27
C GLU A 141 -22.27 -12.58 -9.88
N ALA A 142 -22.26 -13.91 -9.80
CA ALA A 142 -21.18 -14.71 -9.24
C ALA A 142 -19.89 -14.57 -10.06
N ALA A 143 -18.81 -14.16 -9.41
CA ALA A 143 -17.48 -14.14 -10.01
C ALA A 143 -17.01 -15.57 -10.28
N ALA A 144 -16.69 -15.87 -11.54
CA ALA A 144 -16.09 -17.12 -11.96
C ALA A 144 -14.72 -17.30 -11.31
N SER A 145 -14.53 -18.45 -10.65
CA SER A 145 -13.29 -18.85 -9.98
C SER A 145 -12.17 -19.04 -10.99
N ARG A 146 -11.05 -18.33 -10.81
CA ARG A 146 -9.75 -18.71 -11.38
C ARG A 146 -8.92 -19.39 -10.29
N GLU A 147 -8.34 -20.53 -10.61
CA GLU A 147 -7.55 -21.34 -9.70
C GLU A 147 -6.25 -20.61 -9.30
N PHE A 148 -5.98 -20.64 -8.00
CA PHE A 148 -4.75 -20.12 -7.40
C PHE A 148 -3.66 -21.19 -7.49
N ASP A 149 -2.67 -20.95 -8.36
CA ASP A 149 -1.50 -21.82 -8.50
C ASP A 149 -0.54 -21.64 -7.29
N SER A 150 -0.45 -22.69 -6.47
CA SER A 150 0.32 -22.73 -5.22
C SER A 150 1.80 -23.08 -5.39
N SER A 151 2.31 -23.20 -6.62
CA SER A 151 3.62 -23.78 -6.91
C SER A 151 4.82 -22.81 -6.92
N SER A 152 4.65 -21.51 -6.66
CA SER A 152 5.77 -20.55 -6.68
C SER A 152 6.26 -20.14 -5.28
N THR A 153 7.46 -20.58 -4.93
CA THR A 153 8.20 -20.21 -3.70
C THR A 153 8.97 -18.88 -3.78
N GLU A 154 8.76 -18.06 -4.80
CA GLU A 154 9.36 -16.72 -4.87
C GLU A 154 8.55 -15.73 -4.02
N GLY A 155 9.07 -15.39 -2.84
CA GLY A 155 8.46 -14.39 -1.96
C GLY A 155 8.63 -12.97 -2.50
N SER A 156 7.57 -12.17 -2.46
CA SER A 156 7.64 -10.73 -2.66
C SER A 156 8.31 -10.06 -1.45
N SER A 157 9.21 -9.11 -1.68
CA SER A 157 9.90 -8.36 -0.61
C SER A 157 9.74 -6.86 -0.82
N ILE A 158 9.65 -6.09 0.26
CA ILE A 158 9.55 -4.62 0.20
C ILE A 158 10.88 -4.03 0.69
N ARG A 159 11.49 -3.18 -0.12
CA ARG A 159 12.61 -2.32 0.27
C ARG A 159 12.11 -0.90 0.45
N VAL A 160 12.48 -0.29 1.57
CA VAL A 160 12.06 1.08 1.91
C VAL A 160 13.30 1.95 2.04
N ALA A 161 13.26 3.16 1.47
CA ALA A 161 14.24 4.18 1.79
C ALA A 161 13.63 5.13 2.84
N GLY A 162 14.16 5.06 4.07
CA GLY A 162 13.73 5.85 5.22
C GLY A 162 13.62 5.01 6.50
N THR A 163 14.00 5.57 7.65
CA THR A 163 13.87 4.93 8.97
C THR A 163 12.48 5.21 9.56
N LEU A 164 11.86 4.21 10.21
CA LEU A 164 10.62 4.39 10.99
C LEU A 164 10.76 5.42 12.13
N GLU A 165 11.99 5.77 12.51
CA GLU A 165 12.32 6.84 13.46
C GLU A 165 12.01 8.26 12.94
N SER A 166 11.79 8.44 11.64
CA SER A 166 11.54 9.76 11.04
C SER A 166 10.18 10.37 11.39
N LEU A 167 9.36 9.69 12.21
CA LEU A 167 8.07 10.20 12.70
C LEU A 167 8.17 10.98 14.02
N SER A 168 9.32 10.99 14.70
CA SER A 168 9.50 11.77 15.94
C SER A 168 10.63 12.80 15.90
N THR A 169 11.65 12.66 15.05
CA THR A 169 12.65 13.73 14.87
C THR A 169 13.40 13.48 13.57
N GLN A 170 13.52 14.48 12.69
CA GLN A 170 14.76 14.68 11.92
C GLN A 170 14.76 16.00 11.15
N ALA A 171 15.73 16.84 11.53
CA ALA A 171 16.41 17.73 10.61
C ALA A 171 17.70 17.03 10.15
N ASP A 172 17.96 17.17 8.85
CA ASP A 172 19.21 17.01 8.11
C ASP A 172 19.85 15.62 7.86
N ALA A 173 20.69 15.61 6.82
CA ALA A 173 20.77 14.62 5.77
C ALA A 173 21.84 13.51 5.90
N SER A 174 21.76 12.60 4.91
CA SER A 174 22.82 11.76 4.33
C SER A 174 23.12 10.38 4.95
N SER A 175 22.96 9.35 4.11
CA SER A 175 23.47 7.97 4.21
C SER A 175 23.08 7.16 5.47
N GLY A 176 22.10 6.25 5.31
CA GLY A 176 21.73 5.24 6.31
C GLY A 176 21.22 3.93 5.68
N PRO A 177 21.31 2.78 6.38
CA PRO A 177 21.39 1.44 5.79
C PRO A 177 20.04 0.83 5.40
N LEU A 178 20.09 -0.12 4.45
CA LEU A 178 18.96 -0.89 3.94
C LEU A 178 18.45 -1.88 5.02
N VAL A 179 17.20 -1.73 5.45
CA VAL A 179 16.51 -2.70 6.31
C VAL A 179 15.73 -3.68 5.44
N TRP A 180 16.03 -4.97 5.56
CA TRP A 180 15.31 -6.05 4.90
C TRP A 180 14.15 -6.52 5.79
N VAL A 181 12.92 -6.36 5.32
CA VAL A 181 11.75 -6.99 5.94
C VAL A 181 11.29 -8.12 5.03
N CYS A 182 11.71 -9.34 5.36
CA CYS A 182 11.23 -10.56 4.74
C CYS A 182 9.89 -10.91 5.39
N LEU A 183 8.78 -10.66 4.69
CA LEU A 183 7.46 -11.19 5.10
C LEU A 183 7.17 -12.43 4.26
N PRO A 184 7.14 -13.64 4.86
CA PRO A 184 6.63 -14.81 4.17
C PRO A 184 5.10 -14.71 4.07
N ALA A 185 4.60 -14.55 2.85
CA ALA A 185 3.18 -14.39 2.52
C ALA A 185 2.32 -15.67 2.70
N TRP A 186 2.78 -16.69 3.43
CA TRP A 186 2.19 -18.04 3.38
C TRP A 186 1.81 -18.70 4.72
N LEU A 187 1.89 -18.01 5.86
CA LEU A 187 1.55 -18.64 7.16
C LEU A 187 0.23 -18.21 7.82
N ALA A 188 -0.39 -17.09 7.43
CA ALA A 188 -1.59 -16.59 8.14
C ALA A 188 -2.90 -17.32 7.78
N VAL A 189 -2.96 -17.99 6.62
CA VAL A 189 -4.22 -18.62 6.13
C VAL A 189 -4.33 -20.11 6.49
N TRP A 190 -3.21 -20.81 6.73
CA TRP A 190 -3.23 -22.26 6.93
C TRP A 190 -3.62 -22.69 8.35
N VAL A 191 -3.31 -21.89 9.37
CA VAL A 191 -3.59 -22.23 10.78
C VAL A 191 -5.08 -22.12 11.10
N VAL A 192 -5.82 -21.21 10.45
CA VAL A 192 -7.27 -21.04 10.68
C VAL A 192 -8.08 -22.12 9.95
N TRP A 193 -7.63 -22.61 8.79
CA TRP A 193 -8.36 -23.63 8.03
C TRP A 193 -8.18 -25.06 8.60
N ARG A 194 -7.04 -25.38 9.20
CA ARG A 194 -6.80 -26.71 9.80
C ARG A 194 -7.44 -26.91 11.19
N CYS A 195 -7.80 -25.84 11.89
CA CYS A 195 -8.50 -25.94 13.18
C CYS A 195 -10.01 -26.15 13.05
N LEU A 196 -10.64 -25.83 11.90
CA LEU A 196 -12.09 -25.92 11.73
C LEU A 196 -12.61 -27.25 11.15
N ILE A 197 -11.73 -28.17 10.75
CA ILE A 197 -12.11 -29.47 10.14
C ILE A 197 -11.95 -30.66 11.12
N ARG A 198 -11.49 -30.44 12.37
CA ARG A 198 -11.24 -31.52 13.35
C ARG A 198 -12.18 -31.55 14.57
N THR A 199 -13.29 -30.84 14.52
CA THR A 199 -14.40 -31.01 15.48
C THR A 199 -15.68 -31.39 14.75
N ARG A 200 -15.69 -32.61 14.22
CA ARG A 200 -16.81 -33.54 14.26
C ARG A 200 -16.28 -34.88 14.76
#